data_AF-A0A5S4FIG2-F1
#
_entry.id   AF-A0A5S4FIG2-F1
#
_cell.length_a   1.000
_cell.length_b   1.000
_cell.length_c   1.000
_cell.angle_alpha   90.00
_cell.angle_beta   90.00
_cell.angle_gamma   90.00
#
_symmetry.space_group_name_H-M   'P 1'
#
loop_
_entity.id
_entity.type
_entity.pdbx_description
1 polymer ?
#
loop_
_entity_poly.entity_id
_entity_poly.type
_entity_poly.pdbx_seq_one_letter_code
_entity_poly.pdbx_strand_id
1 'polypeptide(L)'
;MKESPGVVDLLGVLAYAELSAYARMTEDAATLAPSLADRAALSELAVTEYAHFRLLRDRLAGLGADPDEAMSPFVEALDAWHAQTKPADWLQALVKTYVGDGIALDFYREAARHLNPSIADLVDEVLVDGGRSQFAVERVRAGIEADPTAAGRLALWARRLVGEALSQGQQVASARPELALLLVESAGEGQADISRLFATLTEAHGKRMAAMGI
;
A
#
# COMPACT_ATOMS: atom_id res chain seq x y z
N MET A 1 -25.63 15.36 -1.22
CA MET A 1 -24.54 15.99 -0.45
C MET A 1 -23.28 15.82 -1.28
N LYS A 2 -22.52 16.89 -1.56
CA LYS A 2 -21.17 16.73 -2.10
C LYS A 2 -20.35 16.09 -0.98
N GLU A 3 -19.74 14.94 -1.25
CA GLU A 3 -18.77 14.33 -0.33
C GLU A 3 -17.62 15.32 -0.05
N SER A 4 -17.04 15.23 1.16
CA SER A 4 -15.96 16.14 1.59
C SER A 4 -14.75 16.06 0.64
N PRO A 5 -14.04 17.16 0.36
CA PRO A 5 -12.79 17.15 -0.41
C PRO A 5 -11.78 16.09 0.05
N GLY A 6 -11.73 15.78 1.34
CA GLY A 6 -10.86 14.72 1.89
C GLY A 6 -11.19 13.31 1.35
N VAL A 7 -12.44 13.03 0.97
CA VAL A 7 -12.82 11.73 0.39
C VAL A 7 -12.29 11.58 -1.02
N VAL A 8 -12.33 12.66 -1.82
CA VAL A 8 -11.76 12.66 -3.18
C VAL A 8 -10.24 12.48 -3.11
N ASP A 9 -9.59 13.18 -2.18
CA ASP A 9 -8.15 13.04 -1.95
C ASP A 9 -7.77 11.62 -1.51
N LEU A 10 -8.55 11.03 -0.60
CA LEU A 10 -8.36 9.66 -0.16
C LEU A 10 -8.47 8.66 -1.33
N LEU A 11 -9.53 8.76 -2.12
CA LEU A 11 -9.72 7.87 -3.27
C LEU A 11 -8.63 8.10 -4.34
N GLY A 12 -8.16 9.35 -4.49
CA GLY A 12 -7.08 9.70 -5.39
C GLY A 12 -5.75 9.07 -5.01
N VAL A 13 -5.34 9.16 -3.73
CA VAL A 13 -4.08 8.54 -3.27
C VAL A 13 -4.13 7.02 -3.39
N LEU A 14 -5.27 6.42 -3.06
CA LEU A 14 -5.47 4.97 -3.18
C LEU A 14 -5.44 4.52 -4.64
N ALA A 15 -6.18 5.19 -5.53
CA ALA A 15 -6.22 4.84 -6.95
C ALA A 15 -4.82 4.87 -7.58
N TYR A 16 -4.02 5.90 -7.29
CA TYR A 16 -2.66 5.98 -7.82
C TYR A 16 -1.73 4.93 -7.21
N ALA A 17 -1.90 4.59 -5.93
CA ALA A 17 -1.12 3.53 -5.27
C ALA A 17 -1.38 2.17 -5.92
N GLU A 18 -2.64 1.79 -6.14
CA GLU A 18 -3.04 0.53 -6.78
C GLU A 18 -2.55 0.46 -8.24
N LEU A 19 -2.67 1.55 -9.00
CA LEU A 19 -2.17 1.61 -10.38
C LEU A 19 -0.65 1.43 -10.45
N SER A 20 0.07 2.07 -9.52
CA SER A 20 1.53 1.98 -9.42
C SER A 20 1.98 0.59 -8.97
N ALA A 21 1.27 -0.01 -8.01
CA ALA A 21 1.49 -1.36 -7.54
C ALA A 21 1.34 -2.38 -8.67
N TYR A 22 0.24 -2.32 -9.45
CA TYR A 22 0.05 -3.14 -10.65
C TYR A 22 1.25 -3.05 -11.61
N ALA A 23 1.66 -1.83 -11.97
CA ALA A 23 2.73 -1.62 -12.94
C ALA A 23 4.07 -2.21 -12.43
N ARG A 24 4.39 -2.00 -11.16
CA ARG A 24 5.63 -2.50 -10.55
C ARG A 24 5.61 -4.01 -10.35
N MET A 25 4.53 -4.59 -9.86
CA MET A 25 4.40 -6.04 -9.71
C MET A 25 4.48 -6.76 -11.06
N THR A 26 3.89 -6.19 -12.11
CA THR A 26 4.00 -6.74 -13.48
C THR A 26 5.45 -6.73 -13.98
N GLU A 27 6.17 -5.63 -13.75
CA GLU A 27 7.59 -5.50 -14.09
C GLU A 27 8.45 -6.50 -13.30
N ASP A 28 8.26 -6.59 -11.98
CA ASP A 28 9.00 -7.51 -11.11
C ASP A 28 8.70 -8.98 -11.46
N ALA A 29 7.45 -9.32 -11.76
CA ALA A 29 7.06 -10.66 -12.22
C ALA A 29 7.74 -11.03 -13.54
N ALA A 30 7.86 -10.08 -14.46
CA ALA A 30 8.48 -10.31 -15.76
C ALA A 30 10.01 -10.44 -15.68
N THR A 31 10.65 -9.74 -14.75
CA THR A 31 12.11 -9.56 -14.74
C THR A 31 12.82 -10.34 -13.63
N LEU A 32 12.15 -10.61 -12.50
CA LEU A 32 12.78 -11.20 -11.30
C LEU A 32 12.26 -12.60 -10.96
N ALA A 33 11.11 -13.01 -11.48
CA ALA A 33 10.53 -14.31 -11.14
C ALA A 33 11.43 -15.48 -11.56
N PRO A 34 11.79 -16.40 -10.66
CA PRO A 34 12.71 -17.50 -10.96
C PRO A 34 12.03 -18.66 -11.70
N SER A 35 10.70 -18.68 -11.77
CA SER A 35 9.93 -19.73 -12.44
C SER A 35 8.67 -19.17 -13.09
N LEU A 36 8.08 -19.93 -14.02
CA LEU A 36 6.79 -19.59 -14.60
C LEU A 36 5.66 -19.54 -13.55
N ALA A 37 5.73 -20.42 -12.54
CA ALA A 37 4.75 -20.44 -11.46
C ALA A 37 4.84 -19.18 -10.58
N ASP A 38 6.06 -18.75 -10.25
CA ASP A 38 6.33 -17.49 -9.53
C ASP A 38 5.85 -16.27 -10.33
N ARG A 39 6.14 -16.26 -11.64
CA ARG A 39 5.70 -15.19 -12.54
C ARG A 39 4.18 -15.10 -12.59
N ALA A 40 3.50 -16.24 -12.74
CA ALA A 40 2.04 -16.29 -12.75
C ALA A 40 1.48 -15.80 -11.41
N ALA A 41 1.99 -16.29 -10.28
CA ALA A 41 1.51 -15.90 -8.95
C ALA A 41 1.57 -14.38 -8.73
N LEU A 42 2.72 -13.73 -8.98
CA LEU A 42 2.82 -12.28 -8.82
C LEU A 42 2.01 -11.50 -9.87
N SER A 43 1.82 -12.06 -11.07
CA SER A 43 0.96 -11.43 -12.08
C SER A 43 -0.52 -11.44 -11.67
N GLU A 44 -1.01 -12.49 -11.00
CA GLU A 44 -2.38 -12.54 -10.46
C GLU A 44 -2.61 -11.47 -9.38
N LEU A 45 -1.62 -11.25 -8.52
CA LEU A 45 -1.61 -10.13 -7.57
C LEU A 45 -1.67 -8.79 -8.32
N ALA A 46 -0.83 -8.58 -9.33
CA ALA A 46 -0.85 -7.35 -10.12
C ALA A 46 -2.24 -7.08 -10.75
N VAL A 47 -2.89 -8.10 -11.33
CA VAL A 47 -4.23 -7.98 -11.91
C VAL A 47 -5.26 -7.57 -10.86
N THR A 48 -5.11 -8.02 -9.61
CA THR A 48 -5.94 -7.61 -8.47
C THR A 48 -5.81 -6.12 -8.19
N GLU A 49 -4.58 -5.60 -8.06
CA GLU A 49 -4.32 -4.17 -7.86
C GLU A 49 -4.95 -3.33 -8.99
N TYR A 50 -4.86 -3.80 -10.24
CA TYR A 50 -5.51 -3.09 -11.35
C TYR A 50 -7.05 -3.12 -11.26
N ALA A 51 -7.64 -4.19 -10.74
CA ALA A 51 -9.07 -4.25 -10.48
C ALA A 51 -9.49 -3.25 -9.39
N HIS A 52 -8.75 -3.15 -8.29
CA HIS A 52 -8.98 -2.15 -7.25
C HIS A 52 -8.86 -0.72 -7.79
N PHE A 53 -7.80 -0.43 -8.57
CA PHE A 53 -7.66 0.86 -9.25
C PHE A 53 -8.92 1.21 -10.06
N ARG A 54 -9.46 0.26 -10.82
CA ARG A 54 -10.69 0.50 -11.61
C ARG A 54 -11.89 0.83 -10.73
N LEU A 55 -12.08 0.12 -9.62
CA LEU A 55 -13.17 0.39 -8.67
C LEU A 55 -13.06 1.80 -8.10
N LEU A 56 -11.87 2.21 -7.66
CA LEU A 56 -11.60 3.53 -7.10
C LEU A 56 -11.79 4.65 -8.14
N ARG A 57 -11.29 4.44 -9.35
CA ARG A 57 -11.47 5.35 -10.48
C ARG A 57 -12.94 5.55 -10.82
N ASP A 58 -13.70 4.45 -10.91
CA ASP A 58 -15.13 4.50 -11.25
C ASP A 58 -15.91 5.18 -10.11
N ARG A 59 -15.49 5.00 -8.85
CA ARG A 59 -16.04 5.73 -7.70
C ARG A 59 -15.76 7.24 -7.78
N LEU A 60 -14.52 7.65 -8.06
CA LEU A 60 -14.15 9.06 -8.24
C LEU A 60 -15.05 9.73 -9.31
N ALA A 61 -15.19 9.08 -10.46
CA ALA A 61 -16.07 9.56 -11.53
C ALA A 61 -17.55 9.62 -11.10
N GLY A 62 -18.02 8.61 -10.35
CA GLY A 62 -19.38 8.60 -9.78
C GLY A 62 -19.66 9.73 -8.78
N LEU A 63 -18.62 10.26 -8.12
CA LEU A 63 -18.69 11.44 -7.25
C LEU A 63 -18.61 12.77 -8.03
N GLY A 64 -18.40 12.71 -9.35
CA GLY A 64 -18.21 13.88 -10.21
C GLY A 64 -16.82 14.50 -10.12
N ALA A 65 -15.83 13.77 -9.58
CA ALA A 65 -14.43 14.16 -9.60
C ALA A 65 -13.76 13.60 -10.87
N ASP A 66 -12.80 14.33 -11.42
CA ASP A 66 -11.92 13.81 -12.46
C ASP A 66 -10.86 12.89 -11.80
N PRO A 67 -10.75 11.61 -12.19
CA PRO A 67 -9.80 10.70 -11.56
C PRO A 67 -8.34 11.12 -11.73
N ASP A 68 -7.96 11.70 -12.87
CA ASP A 68 -6.59 12.09 -13.14
C ASP A 68 -6.21 13.30 -12.28
N GLU A 69 -7.11 14.28 -12.17
CA GLU A 69 -6.93 15.43 -11.26
C GLU A 69 -6.88 15.00 -9.79
N ALA A 70 -7.68 14.00 -9.39
CA ALA A 70 -7.69 13.48 -8.03
C ALA A 70 -6.39 12.71 -7.68
N MET A 71 -5.81 11.98 -8.63
CA MET A 71 -4.56 11.24 -8.45
C MET A 71 -3.31 12.12 -8.53
N SER A 72 -3.32 13.15 -9.37
CA SER A 72 -2.15 13.98 -9.68
C SER A 72 -1.36 14.49 -8.46
N PRO A 73 -1.97 14.90 -7.34
CA PRO A 73 -1.24 15.40 -6.17
C PRO A 73 -0.35 14.35 -5.49
N PHE A 74 -0.61 13.06 -5.70
CA PHE A 74 0.06 11.96 -5.00
C PHE A 74 1.14 11.28 -5.84
N VAL A 75 1.23 11.64 -7.13
CA VAL A 75 2.15 11.05 -8.11
C VAL A 75 3.59 11.13 -7.62
N GLU A 76 4.06 12.31 -7.25
CA GLU A 76 5.46 12.54 -6.87
C GLU A 76 5.85 11.68 -5.65
N ALA A 77 5.02 11.67 -4.61
CA ALA A 77 5.31 10.95 -3.37
C ALA A 77 5.33 9.42 -3.57
N LEU A 78 4.35 8.88 -4.30
CA LEU A 78 4.25 7.44 -4.55
C LEU A 78 5.32 6.96 -5.54
N ASP A 79 5.63 7.73 -6.59
CA ASP A 79 6.73 7.43 -7.50
C ASP A 79 8.08 7.49 -6.77
N ALA A 80 8.29 8.47 -5.89
CA ALA A 80 9.49 8.57 -5.07
C ALA A 80 9.64 7.37 -4.13
N TRP A 81 8.55 6.88 -3.51
CA TRP A 81 8.59 5.65 -2.73
C TRP A 81 9.03 4.47 -3.59
N HIS A 82 8.40 4.27 -4.76
CA HIS A 82 8.74 3.15 -5.64
C HIS A 82 10.18 3.23 -6.17
N ALA A 83 10.67 4.41 -6.52
CA ALA A 83 12.03 4.63 -6.99
C ALA A 83 13.06 4.32 -5.89
N GLN A 84 12.80 4.73 -4.65
CA GLN A 84 13.67 4.47 -3.50
C GLN A 84 13.58 3.03 -2.99
N THR A 85 12.56 2.28 -3.43
CA THR A 85 12.28 0.90 -3.05
C THR A 85 12.30 -0.06 -4.23
N LYS A 86 13.15 0.17 -5.24
CA LYS A 86 13.33 -0.82 -6.32
C LYS A 86 13.98 -2.11 -5.78
N PRO A 87 13.33 -3.28 -5.87
CA PRO A 87 13.89 -4.53 -5.39
C PRO A 87 15.10 -4.95 -6.25
N ALA A 88 16.13 -5.49 -5.61
CA ALA A 88 17.33 -5.99 -6.29
C ALA A 88 17.20 -7.46 -6.75
N ASP A 89 16.26 -8.21 -6.15
CA ASP A 89 16.01 -9.62 -6.47
C ASP A 89 14.55 -10.01 -6.17
N TRP A 90 14.22 -11.26 -6.48
CA TRP A 90 12.90 -11.82 -6.29
C TRP A 90 12.39 -11.76 -4.85
N LEU A 91 13.23 -12.10 -3.86
CA LEU A 91 12.82 -12.11 -2.46
C LEU A 91 12.52 -10.69 -1.97
N GLN A 92 13.29 -9.69 -2.41
CA GLN A 92 12.99 -8.29 -2.13
C GLN A 92 11.68 -7.82 -2.78
N ALA A 93 11.38 -8.28 -4.00
CA ALA A 93 10.12 -7.96 -4.67
C ALA A 93 8.91 -8.55 -3.92
N LEU A 94 9.03 -9.79 -3.42
CA LEU A 94 8.00 -10.43 -2.60
C LEU A 94 7.81 -9.74 -1.24
N VAL A 95 8.90 -9.38 -0.56
CA VAL A 95 8.83 -8.59 0.68
C VAL A 95 8.17 -7.24 0.42
N LYS A 96 8.52 -6.57 -0.67
CA LYS A 96 7.87 -5.30 -1.07
C LYS A 96 6.39 -5.47 -1.33
N THR A 97 6.00 -6.52 -2.04
CA THR A 97 4.60 -6.84 -2.33
C THR A 97 3.80 -7.03 -1.04
N TYR A 98 4.26 -7.89 -0.14
CA TYR A 98 3.57 -8.16 1.12
C TYR A 98 3.54 -6.96 2.09
N VAL A 99 4.61 -6.16 2.13
CA VAL A 99 4.67 -4.94 2.96
C VAL A 99 3.79 -3.84 2.38
N GLY A 100 3.84 -3.63 1.05
CA GLY A 100 3.05 -2.62 0.35
C GLY A 100 1.55 -2.89 0.49
N ASP A 101 1.12 -4.12 0.18
CA ASP A 101 -0.26 -4.60 0.39
C ASP A 101 -0.70 -4.39 1.85
N GLY A 102 0.13 -4.81 2.82
CA GLY A 102 -0.17 -4.61 4.23
C GLY A 102 -0.31 -3.14 4.65
N ILE A 103 0.50 -2.23 4.11
CA ILE A 103 0.40 -0.79 4.37
C ILE A 103 -0.89 -0.23 3.78
N ALA A 104 -1.21 -0.60 2.54
CA ALA A 104 -2.45 -0.19 1.88
C ALA A 104 -3.67 -0.66 2.69
N LEU A 105 -3.73 -1.95 3.06
CA LEU A 105 -4.81 -2.52 3.87
C LEU A 105 -4.98 -1.82 5.23
N ASP A 106 -3.87 -1.48 5.91
CA ASP A 106 -3.95 -0.75 7.18
C ASP A 106 -4.51 0.67 6.98
N PHE A 107 -4.13 1.33 5.89
CA PHE A 107 -4.64 2.66 5.54
C PHE A 107 -6.11 2.62 5.13
N TYR A 108 -6.53 1.63 4.34
CA TYR A 108 -7.93 1.36 4.02
C TYR A 108 -8.77 1.18 5.29
N ARG A 109 -8.31 0.33 6.21
CA ARG A 109 -9.02 0.09 7.49
C ARG A 109 -9.12 1.34 8.34
N GLU A 110 -8.08 2.16 8.38
CA GLU A 110 -8.14 3.42 9.11
C GLU A 110 -9.15 4.37 8.46
N ALA A 111 -9.07 4.52 7.13
CA ALA A 111 -9.97 5.37 6.38
C ALA A 111 -11.44 4.94 6.54
N ALA A 112 -11.74 3.63 6.47
CA ALA A 112 -13.10 3.10 6.62
C ALA A 112 -13.76 3.44 7.97
N ARG A 113 -12.98 3.64 9.06
CA ARG A 113 -13.53 4.05 10.36
C ARG A 113 -14.11 5.46 10.36
N HIS A 114 -13.65 6.31 9.43
CA HIS A 114 -13.96 7.74 9.40
C HIS A 114 -14.85 8.12 8.21
N LEU A 115 -15.21 7.16 7.37
CA LEU A 115 -15.99 7.39 6.15
C LEU A 115 -17.46 7.02 6.32
N ASN A 116 -18.33 7.66 5.53
CA ASN A 116 -19.74 7.29 5.43
C ASN A 116 -19.89 5.82 4.97
N PRO A 117 -20.88 5.06 5.46
CA PRO A 117 -21.17 3.68 5.06
C PRO A 117 -20.98 3.34 3.57
N SER A 118 -21.38 4.23 2.64
CA SER A 118 -21.25 3.94 1.20
C SER A 118 -19.81 3.87 0.66
N ILE A 119 -18.84 4.43 1.40
CA ILE A 119 -17.41 4.32 1.08
C ILE A 119 -16.80 3.15 1.87
N ALA A 120 -17.32 2.84 3.07
CA ALA A 120 -16.89 1.68 3.84
C ALA A 120 -17.13 0.37 3.07
N ASP A 121 -18.28 0.24 2.38
CA ASP A 121 -18.57 -0.94 1.53
C ASP A 121 -17.55 -1.13 0.39
N LEU A 122 -17.09 -0.03 -0.23
CA LEU A 122 -16.05 -0.06 -1.27
C LEU A 122 -14.70 -0.48 -0.68
N VAL A 123 -14.39 0.01 0.51
CA VAL A 123 -13.18 -0.40 1.22
C VAL A 123 -13.25 -1.88 1.58
N ASP A 124 -14.39 -2.36 2.07
CA ASP A 124 -14.59 -3.77 2.37
C ASP A 124 -14.45 -4.65 1.13
N GLU A 125 -14.95 -4.22 -0.03
CA GLU A 125 -14.78 -4.92 -1.31
C GLU A 125 -13.30 -5.08 -1.69
N VAL A 126 -12.47 -4.05 -1.45
CA VAL A 126 -11.01 -4.11 -1.64
C VAL A 126 -10.33 -4.97 -0.58
N LEU A 127 -10.78 -4.92 0.68
CA LEU A 127 -10.17 -5.66 1.80
C LEU A 127 -10.41 -7.18 1.75
N VAL A 128 -11.47 -7.65 1.09
CA VAL A 128 -11.82 -9.08 0.98
C VAL A 128 -10.71 -9.91 0.29
N ASP A 129 -9.86 -9.26 -0.52
CA ASP A 129 -8.81 -9.93 -1.30
C ASP A 129 -7.44 -10.06 -0.59
N GLY A 130 -7.31 -9.59 0.65
CA GLY A 130 -6.05 -9.52 1.42
C GLY A 130 -5.37 -10.86 1.75
N GLY A 131 -5.92 -12.01 1.33
CA GLY A 131 -5.28 -13.32 1.45
C GLY A 131 -4.30 -13.66 0.31
N ARG A 132 -4.27 -12.87 -0.77
CA ARG A 132 -3.52 -13.18 -1.99
C ARG A 132 -2.01 -13.04 -1.84
N SER A 133 -1.54 -12.20 -0.91
CA SER A 133 -0.12 -11.99 -0.65
C SER A 133 0.51 -13.08 0.23
N GLN A 134 -0.27 -14.08 0.68
CA GLN A 134 0.22 -15.23 1.46
C GLN A 134 1.30 -16.04 0.73
N PHE A 135 1.20 -16.14 -0.61
CA PHE A 135 2.24 -16.79 -1.42
C PHE A 135 3.61 -16.12 -1.22
N ALA A 136 3.66 -14.79 -1.09
CA ALA A 136 4.92 -14.06 -0.88
C ALA A 136 5.57 -14.47 0.45
N VAL A 137 4.77 -14.66 1.51
CA VAL A 137 5.25 -15.14 2.80
C VAL A 137 5.87 -16.53 2.69
N GLU A 138 5.18 -17.45 2.03
CA GLU A 138 5.66 -18.83 1.85
C GLU A 138 6.98 -18.87 1.06
N ARG A 139 7.07 -18.12 -0.03
CA ARG A 139 8.28 -18.07 -0.86
C ARG A 139 9.45 -17.37 -0.17
N VAL A 140 9.19 -16.31 0.60
CA VAL A 140 10.24 -15.64 1.39
C VAL A 140 10.79 -16.60 2.46
N ARG A 141 9.93 -17.31 3.18
CA ARG A 141 10.36 -18.31 4.17
C ARG A 141 11.19 -19.42 3.54
N ALA A 142 10.74 -19.98 2.42
CA ALA A 142 11.49 -20.99 1.68
C ALA A 142 12.85 -20.46 1.19
N GLY A 143 12.92 -19.20 0.75
CA GLY A 143 14.16 -18.54 0.38
C GLY A 143 15.14 -18.39 1.55
N ILE A 144 14.64 -18.05 2.74
CA ILE A 144 15.44 -17.95 3.97
C ILE A 144 15.89 -19.34 4.44
N GLU A 145 15.05 -20.38 4.32
CA GLU A 145 15.44 -21.76 4.66
C GLU A 145 16.56 -22.26 3.75
N ALA A 146 16.49 -21.95 2.46
CA ALA A 146 17.51 -22.31 1.48
C ALA A 146 18.82 -21.50 1.64
N ASP A 147 18.72 -20.22 1.99
CA ASP A 147 19.86 -19.34 2.31
C ASP A 147 19.59 -18.53 3.58
N PRO A 148 20.03 -19.02 4.76
CA PRO A 148 19.82 -18.34 6.03
C PRO A 148 20.43 -16.95 6.11
N THR A 149 21.43 -16.63 5.26
CA THR A 149 22.05 -15.30 5.25
C THR A 149 21.12 -14.24 4.64
N ALA A 150 20.11 -14.65 3.85
CA ALA A 150 19.14 -13.76 3.25
C ALA A 150 18.29 -13.03 4.29
N ALA A 151 18.01 -13.64 5.45
CA ALA A 151 17.15 -13.06 6.49
C ALA A 151 17.62 -11.66 6.94
N GLY A 152 18.92 -11.51 7.24
CA GLY A 152 19.48 -10.22 7.67
C GLY A 152 19.38 -9.13 6.59
N ARG A 153 19.59 -9.51 5.32
CA ARG A 153 19.46 -8.61 4.17
C ARG A 153 18.02 -8.20 3.92
N LEU A 154 17.07 -9.13 4.03
CA LEU A 154 15.64 -8.86 3.90
C LEU A 154 15.10 -8.01 5.06
N ALA A 155 15.64 -8.16 6.28
CA ALA A 155 15.31 -7.30 7.41
C ALA A 155 15.73 -5.84 7.18
N LEU A 156 16.93 -5.62 6.65
CA LEU A 156 17.39 -4.27 6.27
C LEU A 156 16.53 -3.69 5.16
N TRP A 157 16.17 -4.50 4.17
CA TRP A 157 15.29 -4.11 3.10
C TRP A 157 13.90 -3.69 3.61
N ALA A 158 13.27 -4.50 4.46
CA ALA A 158 11.97 -4.19 5.02
C ALA A 158 11.96 -2.93 5.88
N ARG A 159 13.02 -2.70 6.67
CA ARG A 159 13.21 -1.43 7.41
C ARG A 159 13.28 -0.23 6.47
N ARG A 160 13.94 -0.36 5.33
CA ARG A 160 13.96 0.69 4.30
C ARG A 160 12.55 0.92 3.72
N LEU A 161 11.82 -0.14 3.38
CA LEU A 161 10.45 -0.01 2.84
C LEU A 161 9.54 0.82 3.74
N VAL A 162 9.50 0.50 5.04
CA VAL A 162 8.65 1.23 6.00
C VAL A 162 9.19 2.64 6.26
N GLY A 163 10.51 2.83 6.35
CA GLY A 163 11.10 4.16 6.52
C GLY A 163 10.77 5.11 5.38
N GLU A 164 10.89 4.64 4.13
CA GLU A 164 10.50 5.42 2.96
C GLU A 164 8.98 5.67 2.93
N ALA A 165 8.16 4.68 3.27
CA ALA A 165 6.70 4.84 3.30
C ALA A 165 6.27 5.91 4.31
N LEU A 166 6.86 5.90 5.51
CA LEU A 166 6.60 6.91 6.54
C LEU A 166 7.09 8.30 6.11
N SER A 167 8.24 8.38 5.44
CA SER A 167 8.77 9.65 4.93
C SER A 167 7.82 10.27 3.89
N GLN A 168 7.39 9.49 2.90
CA GLN A 168 6.45 9.96 1.87
C GLN A 168 5.06 10.26 2.46
N GLY A 169 4.57 9.42 3.38
CA GLY A 169 3.32 9.65 4.10
C GLY A 169 3.33 10.98 4.88
N GLN A 170 4.45 11.31 5.53
CA GLN A 170 4.60 12.59 6.23
C GLN A 170 4.55 13.78 5.26
N GLN A 171 5.18 13.66 4.09
CA GLN A 171 5.15 14.71 3.07
C GLN A 171 3.72 14.95 2.56
N VAL A 172 2.99 13.87 2.23
CA VAL A 172 1.58 13.95 1.80
C VAL A 172 0.72 14.57 2.90
N ALA A 173 0.85 14.12 4.14
CA ALA A 173 0.06 14.65 5.26
C ALA A 173 0.33 16.15 5.50
N SER A 174 1.57 16.60 5.36
CA SER A 174 1.92 18.02 5.46
C SER A 174 1.43 18.86 4.28
N ALA A 175 1.39 18.29 3.07
CA ALA A 175 0.89 18.98 1.88
C ALA A 175 -0.64 18.97 1.75
N ARG A 176 -1.33 18.05 2.44
CA ARG A 176 -2.79 17.83 2.34
C ARG A 176 -3.44 17.75 3.73
N PRO A 177 -3.57 18.88 4.44
CA PRO A 177 -4.14 18.91 5.79
C PRO A 177 -5.56 18.36 5.88
N GLU A 178 -6.39 18.51 4.85
CA GLU A 178 -7.77 18.00 4.81
C GLU A 178 -7.82 16.47 4.75
N LEU A 179 -6.90 15.84 4.00
CA LEU A 179 -6.74 14.38 4.01
C LEU A 179 -6.23 13.91 5.37
N ALA A 180 -5.26 14.63 5.95
CA ALA A 180 -4.72 14.31 7.26
C ALA A 180 -5.80 14.38 8.35
N LEU A 181 -6.65 15.41 8.33
CA LEU A 181 -7.80 15.55 9.25
C LEU A 181 -8.85 14.46 9.05
N LEU A 182 -9.09 14.00 7.82
CA LEU A 182 -10.03 12.89 7.58
C LEU A 182 -9.56 11.57 8.21
N LEU A 183 -8.24 11.36 8.30
CA LEU A 183 -7.64 10.18 8.92
C LEU A 183 -7.51 10.30 10.45
N VAL A 184 -7.83 11.47 10.99
CA VAL A 184 -7.51 11.91 12.35
C VAL A 184 -8.68 12.71 12.90
N GLU A 185 -9.66 12.04 13.52
CA GLU A 185 -10.69 12.76 14.29
C GLU A 185 -10.97 12.11 15.65
N SER A 186 -10.29 12.62 16.68
CA SER A 186 -10.76 12.60 18.06
C SER A 186 -10.13 13.77 18.84
N ALA A 187 -10.81 14.93 18.84
CA ALA A 187 -10.62 16.05 19.76
C ALA A 187 -9.19 16.67 19.86
N GLY A 188 -8.89 17.64 18.98
CA GLY A 188 -8.08 18.81 19.36
C GLY A 188 -6.54 18.76 19.22
N GLU A 189 -5.93 17.68 18.72
CA GLU A 189 -4.47 17.55 18.66
C GLU A 189 -3.95 16.94 17.32
N GLY A 190 -4.24 17.58 16.18
CA GLY A 190 -4.01 16.99 14.84
C GLY A 190 -2.62 16.41 14.51
N GLN A 191 -1.52 16.93 15.07
CA GLN A 191 -0.18 16.38 14.84
C GLN A 191 0.12 15.11 15.68
N ALA A 192 -0.52 14.98 16.85
CA ALA A 192 -0.32 13.85 17.75
C ALA A 192 -0.94 12.56 17.20
N ASP A 193 -2.01 12.70 16.41
CA ASP A 193 -2.77 11.58 15.87
C ASP A 193 -2.18 11.01 14.57
N ILE A 194 -1.56 11.83 13.71
CA ILE A 194 -0.76 11.31 12.57
C ILE A 194 0.42 10.48 13.08
N SER A 195 1.06 10.96 14.16
CA SER A 195 2.14 10.22 14.83
C SER A 195 1.65 8.89 15.39
N ARG A 196 0.42 8.83 15.89
CA ARG A 196 -0.23 7.60 16.38
C ARG A 196 -0.54 6.64 15.24
N LEU A 197 -1.08 7.13 14.12
CA LEU A 197 -1.31 6.33 12.92
C LEU A 197 -0.01 5.68 12.45
N PHE A 198 1.07 6.46 12.34
CA PHE A 198 2.39 5.93 11.94
C PHE A 198 2.95 4.92 12.93
N ALA A 199 2.73 5.11 14.24
CA ALA A 199 3.10 4.12 15.25
C ALA A 199 2.33 2.79 15.06
N THR A 200 1.02 2.86 14.79
CA THR A 200 0.19 1.68 14.50
C THR A 200 0.65 0.94 13.23
N LEU A 201 0.95 1.68 12.15
CA LEU A 201 1.50 1.09 10.92
C LEU A 201 2.85 0.40 11.16
N THR A 202 3.69 0.99 12.02
CA THR A 202 4.99 0.42 12.40
C THR A 202 4.82 -0.86 13.22
N GLU A 203 3.87 -0.91 14.16
CA GLU A 203 3.57 -2.12 14.93
C GLU A 203 3.05 -3.25 14.02
N ALA A 204 2.13 -2.94 13.10
CA ALA A 204 1.62 -3.88 12.11
C ALA A 204 2.73 -4.39 11.18
N HIS A 205 3.67 -3.53 10.79
CA HIS A 205 4.86 -3.93 10.04
C HIS A 205 5.72 -4.96 10.80
N GLY A 206 5.91 -4.79 12.11
CA GLY A 206 6.61 -5.79 12.94
C GLY A 206 5.95 -7.17 12.90
N LYS A 207 4.62 -7.24 12.94
CA LYS A 207 3.86 -8.50 12.80
C LYS A 207 4.04 -9.12 11.41
N ARG A 208 4.07 -8.30 10.35
CA ARG A 208 4.35 -8.74 8.98
C ARG A 208 5.76 -9.33 8.82
N MET A 209 6.77 -8.74 9.47
CA MET A 209 8.14 -9.27 9.44
C MET A 209 8.24 -10.63 10.12
N ALA A 210 7.67 -10.74 11.32
CA ALA A 210 7.60 -12.02 12.02
C ALA A 210 6.88 -13.09 11.19
N ALA A 211 5.82 -12.72 10.46
CA ALA A 211 5.15 -13.63 9.54
C ALA A 211 6.08 -14.12 8.42
N MET A 212 7.03 -13.32 7.92
CA MET A 212 7.98 -13.74 6.89
C MET A 212 9.23 -14.45 7.42
N GLY A 213 9.39 -14.57 8.74
CA GLY A 213 10.62 -15.13 9.34
C GLY A 213 11.80 -14.15 9.31
N ILE A 214 11.50 -12.84 9.30
CA ILE A 214 12.45 -11.73 9.28
C ILE A 214 12.48 -11.02 10.64
#